data_AF-A0A6M4BUY4-F1
#
_entry.id   AF-A0A6M4BUY4-F1
#
_cell.length_a   1.000
_cell.length_b   1.000
_cell.length_c   1.000
_cell.angle_alpha   90.00
_cell.angle_beta   90.00
_cell.angle_gamma   90.00
#
_symmetry.space_group_name_H-M   'P 1'
#
loop_
_entity.id
_entity.type
_entity.pdbx_description
1 polymer ?
#
loop_
_entity_poly.entity_id
_entity_poly.type
_entity_poly.pdbx_seq_one_letter_code
_entity_poly.pdbx_strand_id
1 'polypeptide(L)'
;TQAAMEQLHMYYSSAVNESSIEAVKEYINGVTDTKFQDLCQSVPPDKAPTCLLKLCENLFLIMRSYYLLVDWNVKNDVDEVTNNVFDIEKNVSREYIRQKLKAGLVRIWHDVQAKVSTFLKSSGLEECPFEKFIQSLGILRKLTQVAEVFCGDKSDILQDFIKTQSVMYIKNYHRGRMDELRLFLE
;
A
#
# COMPACT_ATOMS: atom_id res chain seq x y z
N THR A 1 -3.82 -28.42 -4.03
CA THR A 1 -2.80 -27.43 -3.64
C THR A 1 -2.89 -26.15 -4.45
N GLN A 2 -2.84 -26.20 -5.79
CA GLN A 2 -2.91 -24.99 -6.63
C GLN A 2 -4.19 -24.15 -6.39
N ALA A 3 -5.38 -24.74 -6.47
CA ALA A 3 -6.64 -24.03 -6.26
C ALA A 3 -6.73 -23.35 -4.88
N ALA A 4 -6.21 -24.00 -3.83
CA ALA A 4 -6.15 -23.43 -2.49
C ALA A 4 -5.22 -22.20 -2.41
N MET A 5 -4.08 -22.23 -3.12
CA MET A 5 -3.18 -21.08 -3.22
C MET A 5 -3.82 -19.91 -3.96
N GLU A 6 -4.55 -20.19 -5.05
CA GLU A 6 -5.28 -19.17 -5.80
C GLU A 6 -6.39 -18.54 -4.95
N GLN A 7 -7.14 -19.33 -4.18
CA GLN A 7 -8.14 -18.84 -3.24
C GLN A 7 -7.51 -17.99 -2.12
N LEU A 8 -6.36 -18.41 -1.59
CA LEU A 8 -5.62 -17.62 -0.60
C LEU A 8 -5.24 -16.25 -1.16
N HIS A 9 -4.63 -16.19 -2.34
CA HIS A 9 -4.26 -14.92 -2.96
C HIS A 9 -5.47 -14.07 -3.30
N MET A 10 -6.57 -14.68 -3.76
CA MET A 10 -7.83 -13.98 -4.02
C MET A 10 -8.40 -13.36 -2.75
N TYR A 11 -8.39 -14.09 -1.63
CA TYR A 11 -8.81 -13.58 -0.33
C TYR A 11 -8.00 -12.34 0.08
N TYR A 12 -6.67 -12.39 -0.03
CA TYR A 12 -5.82 -11.24 0.32
C TYR A 12 -6.03 -10.05 -0.63
N SER A 13 -6.20 -10.28 -1.94
CA SER A 13 -6.55 -9.20 -2.88
C SER A 13 -7.91 -8.56 -2.54
N SER A 14 -8.91 -9.36 -2.14
CA SER A 14 -10.22 -8.85 -1.70
C SER A 14 -10.10 -8.04 -0.41
N ALA A 15 -9.36 -8.56 0.58
CA ALA A 15 -9.11 -7.88 1.84
C ALA A 15 -8.41 -6.52 1.64
N VAL A 16 -7.42 -6.45 0.75
CA VAL A 16 -6.79 -5.17 0.37
C VAL A 16 -7.82 -4.20 -0.19
N ASN A 17 -8.69 -4.68 -1.10
CA ASN A 17 -9.71 -3.85 -1.72
C ASN A 17 -10.75 -3.33 -0.72
N GLU A 18 -11.35 -4.22 0.06
CA GLU A 18 -12.40 -3.91 1.05
C GLU A 18 -11.85 -2.99 2.13
N SER A 19 -10.70 -3.34 2.72
CA SER A 19 -10.10 -2.55 3.80
C SER A 19 -9.65 -1.16 3.34
N SER A 20 -9.26 -1.02 2.06
CA SER A 20 -8.98 0.30 1.47
C SER A 20 -10.24 1.16 1.39
N ILE A 21 -11.35 0.58 0.92
CA ILE A 21 -12.63 1.27 0.79
C ILE A 21 -13.13 1.70 2.17
N GLU A 22 -13.07 0.80 3.16
CA GLU A 22 -13.44 1.08 4.54
C GLU A 22 -12.61 2.23 5.13
N ALA A 23 -11.29 2.20 4.95
CA ALA A 23 -10.40 3.25 5.44
C ALA A 23 -10.77 4.64 4.91
N VAL A 24 -11.16 4.74 3.63
CA VAL A 24 -11.53 6.02 3.00
C VAL A 24 -12.94 6.45 3.40
N LYS A 25 -13.88 5.51 3.55
CA LYS A 25 -15.27 5.79 3.92
C LYS A 25 -15.40 6.52 5.26
N GLU A 26 -14.44 6.34 6.18
CA GLU A 26 -14.40 7.07 7.46
C GLU A 26 -14.21 8.60 7.30
N TYR A 27 -13.73 9.08 6.14
CA TYR A 27 -13.35 10.48 5.93
C TYR A 27 -14.25 11.26 4.96
N ILE A 28 -15.24 10.59 4.36
CA ILE A 28 -16.17 11.17 3.38
C ILE A 28 -17.59 11.24 3.96
N ASN A 29 -18.36 12.24 3.53
CA ASN A 29 -19.75 12.40 3.94
C ASN A 29 -20.66 11.67 2.95
N GLY A 30 -21.41 10.66 3.44
CA GLY A 30 -22.36 9.89 2.64
C GLY A 30 -21.78 8.62 2.03
N VAL A 31 -22.61 7.58 1.92
CA VAL A 31 -22.24 6.30 1.31
C VAL A 31 -22.65 6.33 -0.15
N THR A 32 -21.69 6.60 -1.04
CA THR A 32 -21.85 6.35 -2.46
C THR A 32 -21.13 5.05 -2.81
N ASP A 33 -21.86 4.12 -3.44
CA ASP A 33 -21.28 2.87 -3.93
C ASP A 33 -20.56 3.16 -5.25
N THR A 34 -19.39 3.78 -5.13
CA THR A 34 -18.59 4.32 -6.24
C THR A 34 -17.21 3.68 -6.26
N LYS A 35 -16.45 3.91 -7.34
CA LYS A 35 -15.12 3.32 -7.48
C LYS A 35 -14.20 3.90 -6.41
N PHE A 36 -13.21 3.11 -5.97
CA PHE A 36 -12.24 3.54 -4.98
C PHE A 36 -11.60 4.91 -5.31
N GLN A 37 -11.33 5.18 -6.59
CA GLN A 37 -10.83 6.47 -7.06
C GLN A 37 -11.78 7.63 -6.73
N ASP A 38 -13.08 7.46 -6.96
CA ASP A 38 -14.10 8.49 -6.72
C ASP A 38 -14.26 8.77 -5.21
N LEU A 39 -14.14 7.71 -4.39
CA LEU A 39 -14.09 7.84 -2.93
C LEU A 39 -12.88 8.67 -2.48
N CYS A 40 -11.71 8.41 -3.06
CA CYS A 40 -10.49 9.17 -2.76
C CYS A 40 -10.60 10.64 -3.14
N GLN A 41 -11.25 10.97 -4.26
CA GLN A 41 -11.51 12.35 -4.69
C GLN A 41 -12.47 13.09 -3.76
N SER A 42 -13.32 12.37 -3.06
CA SER A 42 -14.29 12.94 -2.11
C SER A 42 -13.67 13.23 -0.74
N VAL A 43 -12.41 12.86 -0.50
CA VAL A 43 -11.72 13.12 0.77
C VAL A 43 -11.34 14.60 0.84
N PRO A 44 -11.78 15.33 1.89
CA PRO A 44 -11.36 16.72 2.09
C PRO A 44 -9.83 16.84 2.20
N PRO A 45 -9.18 17.83 1.54
CA PRO A 45 -7.72 17.96 1.54
C PRO A 45 -7.10 18.09 2.94
N ASP A 46 -7.81 18.67 3.90
CA ASP A 46 -7.38 18.79 5.31
C ASP A 46 -7.34 17.43 6.03
N LYS A 47 -8.17 16.48 5.58
CA LYS A 47 -8.27 15.12 6.12
C LYS A 47 -7.44 14.10 5.34
N ALA A 48 -6.99 14.42 4.14
CA ALA A 48 -6.24 13.51 3.26
C ALA A 48 -5.01 12.86 3.93
N PRO A 49 -4.16 13.56 4.70
CA PRO A 49 -3.02 12.92 5.38
C PRO A 49 -3.44 11.90 6.45
N THR A 50 -4.49 12.20 7.21
CA THR A 50 -5.01 11.28 8.25
C THR A 50 -5.66 10.06 7.60
N CYS A 51 -6.41 10.27 6.51
CA CYS A 51 -6.96 9.19 5.71
C CYS A 51 -5.87 8.31 5.10
N LEU A 52 -4.78 8.90 4.58
CA LEU A 52 -3.63 8.18 4.06
C LEU A 52 -2.97 7.32 5.13
N LEU A 53 -2.79 7.85 6.35
CA LEU A 53 -2.26 7.09 7.47
C LEU A 53 -3.14 5.87 7.76
N LYS A 54 -4.44 6.08 7.91
CA LYS A 54 -5.41 5.02 8.20
C LYS A 54 -5.43 3.94 7.11
N LEU A 55 -5.40 4.35 5.84
CA LEU A 55 -5.28 3.45 4.69
C LEU A 55 -4.00 2.60 4.81
N CYS A 56 -2.84 3.23 5.03
CA CYS A 56 -1.57 2.52 5.15
C CYS A 56 -1.53 1.58 6.37
N GLU A 57 -2.12 1.96 7.51
CA GLU A 57 -2.21 1.10 8.70
C GLU A 57 -3.05 -0.14 8.44
N ASN A 58 -4.24 0.04 7.85
CA ASN A 58 -5.11 -1.07 7.47
C ASN A 58 -4.41 -2.04 6.50
N LEU A 59 -3.76 -1.50 5.46
CA LEU A 59 -3.01 -2.29 4.48
C LEU A 59 -1.79 -3.00 5.12
N PHE A 60 -1.10 -2.34 6.05
CA PHE A 60 0.01 -2.94 6.80
C PHE A 60 -0.43 -4.16 7.59
N LEU A 61 -1.61 -4.14 8.23
CA LEU A 61 -2.12 -5.31 8.96
C LEU A 61 -2.34 -6.51 8.04
N ILE A 62 -2.85 -6.29 6.83
CA ILE A 62 -3.04 -7.33 5.82
C ILE A 62 -1.68 -7.88 5.37
N MET A 63 -0.74 -6.99 5.02
CA MET A 63 0.63 -7.40 4.66
C MET A 63 1.28 -8.20 5.78
N ARG A 64 1.20 -7.72 7.03
CA ARG A 64 1.76 -8.40 8.20
C ARG A 64 1.13 -9.78 8.39
N SER A 65 -0.19 -9.91 8.25
CA SER A 65 -0.88 -11.20 8.33
C SER A 65 -0.33 -12.19 7.31
N TYR A 66 -0.16 -11.77 6.05
CA TYR A 66 0.42 -12.62 5.02
C TYR A 66 1.89 -12.96 5.29
N TYR A 67 2.69 -11.97 5.71
CA TYR A 67 4.09 -12.17 6.05
C TYR A 67 4.27 -13.25 7.13
N LEU A 68 3.46 -13.17 8.20
CA LEU A 68 3.48 -14.16 9.28
C LEU A 68 3.06 -15.55 8.79
N LEU A 69 2.11 -15.65 7.86
CA LEU A 69 1.74 -16.92 7.22
C LEU A 69 2.93 -17.52 6.45
N VAL A 70 3.63 -16.71 5.66
CA VAL A 70 4.81 -17.17 4.91
C VAL A 70 5.95 -17.58 5.84
N ASP A 71 6.25 -16.76 6.85
CA ASP A 71 7.28 -17.04 7.86
C ASP A 71 6.98 -18.31 8.65
N TRP A 72 5.73 -18.50 9.08
CA TRP A 72 5.27 -19.73 9.71
C TRP A 72 5.47 -20.93 8.78
N ASN A 73 5.08 -20.83 7.51
CA ASN A 73 5.27 -21.92 6.55
C ASN A 73 6.76 -22.28 6.39
N VAL A 74 7.64 -21.28 6.27
CA VAL A 74 9.08 -21.51 6.13
C VAL A 74 9.65 -22.21 7.37
N LYS A 75 9.23 -21.82 8.57
CA LYS A 75 9.71 -22.43 9.82
C LYS A 75 9.29 -23.90 9.96
N ASN A 76 8.05 -24.22 9.61
CA ASN A 76 7.54 -25.60 9.72
C ASN A 76 8.01 -26.52 8.58
N ASP A 77 8.55 -25.98 7.48
CA ASP A 77 9.10 -26.77 6.37
C ASP A 77 10.45 -27.42 6.71
N VAL A 78 11.19 -26.86 7.69
CA VAL A 78 12.55 -27.31 8.05
C VAL A 78 12.55 -28.59 8.91
N ASP A 79 11.47 -28.88 9.65
CA ASP A 79 11.44 -29.94 10.66
C ASP A 79 11.15 -31.35 10.11
N GLU A 80 10.82 -31.50 8.82
CA GLU A 80 10.35 -32.78 8.24
C GLU A 80 11.19 -33.30 7.05
N VAL A 81 12.50 -33.06 6.99
CA VAL A 81 13.37 -33.62 5.94
C VAL A 81 13.89 -35.00 6.34
N THR A 82 13.19 -36.05 5.90
CA THR A 82 13.70 -37.43 5.85
C THR A 82 14.13 -37.80 4.42
N ASN A 83 15.08 -38.74 4.28
CA ASN A 83 15.73 -39.07 2.99
C ASN A 83 15.15 -40.34 2.32
N ASN A 84 13.82 -40.46 2.19
CA ASN A 84 13.19 -41.60 1.50
C ASN A 84 12.62 -41.22 0.12
N VAL A 85 12.44 -42.19 -0.80
CA VAL A 85 11.94 -41.94 -2.17
C VAL A 85 10.50 -41.37 -2.20
N PHE A 86 9.65 -41.73 -1.22
CA PHE A 86 8.34 -41.10 -1.00
C PHE A 86 8.44 -39.60 -0.62
N ASP A 87 9.61 -39.14 -0.17
CA ASP A 87 9.84 -37.73 0.15
C ASP A 87 10.03 -36.87 -1.10
N ILE A 88 10.29 -37.45 -2.30
CA ILE A 88 10.54 -36.66 -3.52
C ILE A 88 9.28 -35.90 -3.96
N GLU A 89 8.13 -36.57 -4.07
CA GLU A 89 6.87 -35.91 -4.45
C GLU A 89 6.40 -34.90 -3.39
N LYS A 90 6.61 -35.23 -2.11
CA LYS A 90 6.33 -34.34 -0.97
C LYS A 90 7.20 -33.08 -1.03
N ASN A 91 8.49 -33.23 -1.35
CA ASN A 91 9.44 -32.13 -1.49
C ASN A 91 9.12 -31.23 -2.69
N VAL A 92 8.71 -31.80 -3.83
CA VAL A 92 8.27 -31.01 -5.00
C VAL A 92 7.03 -30.18 -4.68
N SER A 93 6.04 -30.77 -3.99
CA SER A 93 4.84 -30.07 -3.56
C SER A 93 5.13 -28.94 -2.56
N ARG A 94 6.05 -29.16 -1.61
CA ARG A 94 6.52 -28.14 -0.65
C ARG A 94 7.24 -26.98 -1.33
N GLU A 95 8.17 -27.26 -2.23
CA GLU A 95 8.88 -26.20 -2.96
C GLU A 95 7.91 -25.38 -3.83
N TYR A 96 6.94 -26.04 -4.45
CA TYR A 96 5.85 -25.34 -5.15
C TYR A 96 5.08 -24.39 -4.24
N ILE A 97 4.66 -24.86 -3.06
CA ILE A 97 3.97 -24.04 -2.05
C ILE A 97 4.84 -22.84 -1.64
N ARG A 98 6.12 -23.09 -1.34
CA ARG A 98 7.07 -22.06 -0.93
C ARG A 98 7.24 -20.98 -1.99
N GLN A 99 7.38 -21.38 -3.26
CA GLN A 99 7.47 -20.45 -4.38
C GLN A 99 6.19 -19.64 -4.57
N LYS A 100 5.02 -20.25 -4.47
CA LYS A 100 3.73 -19.55 -4.57
C LYS A 100 3.52 -18.55 -3.44
N LEU A 101 3.93 -18.89 -2.21
CA LEU A 101 3.86 -17.99 -1.07
C LEU A 101 4.81 -16.79 -1.24
N LYS A 102 6.04 -17.02 -1.70
CA LYS A 102 6.99 -15.93 -2.02
C LYS A 102 6.45 -15.01 -3.13
N ALA A 103 5.89 -15.58 -4.19
CA ALA A 103 5.26 -14.79 -5.26
C ALA A 103 4.04 -14.00 -4.75
N GLY A 104 3.34 -14.53 -3.75
CA GLY A 104 2.22 -13.85 -3.10
C GLY A 104 2.63 -12.58 -2.34
N LEU A 105 3.83 -12.52 -1.76
CA LEU A 105 4.35 -11.29 -1.12
C LEU A 105 4.40 -10.15 -2.13
N VAL A 106 4.99 -10.40 -3.30
CA VAL A 106 5.09 -9.40 -4.38
C VAL A 106 3.72 -9.02 -4.90
N ARG A 107 2.82 -9.99 -5.10
CA ARG A 107 1.46 -9.74 -5.57
C ARG A 107 0.67 -8.83 -4.62
N ILE A 108 0.68 -9.14 -3.33
CA ILE A 108 -0.03 -8.33 -2.32
C ILE A 108 0.58 -6.93 -2.24
N TRP A 109 1.90 -6.82 -2.33
CA TRP A 109 2.55 -5.51 -2.39
C TRP A 109 2.08 -4.69 -3.59
N HIS A 110 1.96 -5.27 -4.78
CA HIS A 110 1.44 -4.56 -5.95
C HIS A 110 -0.01 -4.09 -5.75
N ASP A 111 -0.86 -4.91 -5.14
CA ASP A 111 -2.25 -4.52 -4.82
C ASP A 111 -2.26 -3.33 -3.83
N VAL A 112 -1.42 -3.37 -2.79
CA VAL A 112 -1.25 -2.27 -1.81
C VAL A 112 -0.73 -1.01 -2.49
N GLN A 113 0.33 -1.12 -3.29
CA GLN A 113 0.94 -0.01 -4.00
C GLN A 113 -0.04 0.62 -4.99
N ALA A 114 -0.87 -0.17 -5.66
CA ALA A 114 -1.91 0.32 -6.55
C ALA A 114 -2.97 1.14 -5.81
N LYS A 115 -3.41 0.68 -4.63
CA LYS A 115 -4.39 1.40 -3.80
C LYS A 115 -3.82 2.72 -3.28
N VAL A 116 -2.62 2.69 -2.72
CA VAL A 116 -1.95 3.90 -2.23
C VAL A 116 -1.70 4.88 -3.38
N SER A 117 -1.18 4.41 -4.51
CA SER A 117 -0.96 5.28 -5.68
C SER A 117 -2.26 5.90 -6.21
N THR A 118 -3.37 5.15 -6.19
CA THR A 118 -4.68 5.67 -6.60
C THR A 118 -5.16 6.75 -5.64
N PHE A 119 -5.04 6.54 -4.33
CA PHE A 119 -5.37 7.53 -3.32
C PHE A 119 -4.58 8.81 -3.54
N LEU A 120 -3.25 8.71 -3.64
CA LEU A 120 -2.38 9.87 -3.75
C LEU A 120 -2.64 10.71 -5.01
N LYS A 121 -3.01 10.08 -6.12
CA LYS A 121 -3.38 10.78 -7.38
C LYS A 121 -4.74 11.46 -7.32
N SER A 122 -5.57 11.09 -6.35
CA SER A 122 -7.00 11.44 -6.34
C SER A 122 -7.38 12.35 -5.18
N SER A 123 -6.65 12.33 -4.07
CA SER A 123 -7.04 12.98 -2.81
C SER A 123 -6.62 14.45 -2.67
N GLY A 124 -6.13 15.09 -3.75
CA GLY A 124 -5.77 16.53 -3.74
C GLY A 124 -4.65 16.90 -2.76
N LEU A 125 -3.62 16.06 -2.59
CA LEU A 125 -2.52 16.32 -1.65
C LEU A 125 -1.75 17.61 -1.95
N GLU A 126 -1.77 18.10 -3.20
CA GLU A 126 -1.18 19.40 -3.57
C GLU A 126 -1.83 20.60 -2.89
N GLU A 127 -3.07 20.48 -2.41
CA GLU A 127 -3.84 21.59 -1.83
C GLU A 127 -3.76 21.66 -0.31
N CYS A 128 -3.14 20.66 0.34
CA CYS A 128 -3.04 20.63 1.79
C CYS A 128 -1.98 21.61 2.32
N PRO A 129 -2.07 22.06 3.59
CA PRO A 129 -1.03 22.89 4.22
C PRO A 129 0.34 22.21 4.26
N PHE A 130 1.42 23.01 4.30
CA PHE A 130 2.79 22.48 4.22
C PHE A 130 3.09 21.38 5.25
N GLU A 131 2.70 21.59 6.51
CA GLU A 131 2.89 20.61 7.59
C GLU A 131 2.20 19.28 7.29
N LYS A 132 1.00 19.35 6.70
CA LYS A 132 0.19 18.19 6.30
C LYS A 132 0.82 17.45 5.12
N PHE A 133 1.41 18.18 4.19
CA PHE A 133 2.16 17.58 3.09
C PHE A 133 3.39 16.81 3.59
N ILE A 134 4.17 17.39 4.50
CA ILE A 134 5.33 16.73 5.12
C ILE A 134 4.91 15.47 5.89
N GLN A 135 3.79 15.52 6.60
CA GLN A 135 3.22 14.34 7.27
C GLN A 135 2.94 13.20 6.27
N SER A 136 2.30 13.51 5.13
CA SER A 136 2.03 12.53 4.07
C SER A 136 3.31 11.90 3.51
N LEU A 137 4.36 12.70 3.28
CA LEU A 137 5.66 12.17 2.85
C LEU A 137 6.28 11.22 3.87
N GLY A 138 6.16 11.53 5.17
CA GLY A 138 6.61 10.68 6.26
C GLY A 138 5.92 9.31 6.27
N ILE A 139 4.61 9.28 5.99
CA ILE A 139 3.82 8.05 5.87
C ILE A 139 4.32 7.21 4.68
N LEU A 140 4.46 7.84 3.51
CA LEU A 140 4.89 7.15 2.29
C LEU A 140 6.31 6.58 2.41
N ARG A 141 7.23 7.32 3.05
CA ARG A 141 8.59 6.83 3.29
C ARG A 141 8.60 5.59 4.18
N LYS A 142 7.77 5.56 5.24
CA LYS A 142 7.62 4.37 6.09
C LYS A 142 7.05 3.19 5.30
N LEU A 143 6.05 3.43 4.45
CA LEU A 143 5.48 2.39 3.60
C LEU A 143 6.52 1.78 2.64
N THR A 144 7.40 2.59 2.05
CA THR A 144 8.51 2.08 1.23
C THR A 144 9.46 1.19 2.03
N GLN A 145 9.79 1.54 3.28
CA GLN A 145 10.62 0.69 4.14
C GLN A 145 9.92 -0.63 4.48
N VAL A 146 8.61 -0.58 4.71
CA VAL A 146 7.80 -1.78 4.92
C VAL A 146 7.86 -2.69 3.69
N ALA A 147 7.78 -2.15 2.47
CA ALA A 147 7.86 -2.92 1.23
C ALA A 147 9.19 -3.67 1.10
N GLU A 148 10.30 -3.00 1.42
CA GLU A 148 11.63 -3.59 1.37
C GLU A 148 11.76 -4.77 2.34
N VAL A 149 11.24 -4.63 3.56
CA VAL A 149 11.20 -5.72 4.54
C VAL A 149 10.24 -6.84 4.13
N PHE A 150 9.09 -6.48 3.55
CA PHE A 150 8.01 -7.42 3.24
C PHE A 150 8.31 -8.32 2.04
N CYS A 151 8.83 -7.75 0.95
CA CYS A 151 9.05 -8.48 -0.31
C CYS A 151 10.37 -8.12 -1.02
N GLY A 152 11.22 -7.26 -0.44
CA GLY A 152 12.47 -6.80 -1.06
C GLY A 152 12.30 -5.73 -2.13
N ASP A 153 11.08 -5.19 -2.31
CA ASP A 153 10.77 -4.17 -3.31
C ASP A 153 11.20 -2.78 -2.83
N LYS A 154 11.97 -2.06 -3.66
CA LYS A 154 12.48 -0.71 -3.34
C LYS A 154 11.44 0.40 -3.51
N SER A 155 10.26 0.04 -3.99
CA SER A 155 9.12 0.92 -4.23
C SER A 155 9.43 2.08 -5.18
N ASP A 156 10.16 1.82 -6.27
CA ASP A 156 10.60 2.86 -7.21
C ASP A 156 9.44 3.75 -7.70
N ILE A 157 8.27 3.16 -7.93
CA ILE A 157 7.04 3.86 -8.31
C ILE A 157 6.60 4.88 -7.23
N LEU A 158 6.57 4.47 -5.96
CA LEU A 158 6.20 5.38 -4.86
C LEU A 158 7.30 6.42 -4.62
N GLN A 159 8.57 6.05 -4.75
CA GLN A 159 9.70 6.97 -4.63
C GLN A 159 9.64 8.07 -5.69
N ASP A 160 9.39 7.71 -6.94
CA ASP A 160 9.26 8.69 -8.02
C ASP A 160 7.99 9.53 -7.90
N PHE A 161 6.89 8.95 -7.40
CA PHE A 161 5.71 9.71 -7.04
C PHE A 161 6.00 10.75 -5.94
N ILE A 162 6.66 10.35 -4.85
CA ILE A 162 7.08 11.23 -3.75
C ILE A 162 7.91 12.39 -4.28
N LYS A 163 8.92 12.11 -5.12
CA LYS A 163 9.77 13.15 -5.72
C LYS A 163 8.96 14.11 -6.59
N THR A 164 8.14 13.57 -7.50
CA THR A 164 7.36 14.35 -8.45
C THR A 164 6.38 15.28 -7.72
N GLN A 165 5.64 14.74 -6.75
CA GLN A 165 4.70 15.53 -5.96
C GLN A 165 5.40 16.57 -5.07
N SER A 166 6.55 16.24 -4.49
CA SER A 166 7.31 17.23 -3.70
C SER A 166 7.73 18.43 -4.54
N VAL A 167 8.20 18.20 -5.76
CA VAL A 167 8.58 19.28 -6.68
C VAL A 167 7.35 20.10 -7.10
N MET A 168 6.23 19.45 -7.41
CA MET A 168 4.99 20.13 -7.80
C MET A 168 4.44 20.99 -6.66
N TYR A 169 4.37 20.42 -5.45
CA TYR A 169 3.89 21.10 -4.26
C TYR A 169 4.70 22.36 -3.97
N ILE A 170 6.03 22.25 -3.92
CA ILE A 170 6.92 23.38 -3.61
C ILE A 170 6.75 24.49 -4.65
N LYS A 171 6.67 24.16 -5.95
CA LYS A 171 6.45 25.15 -7.01
C LYS A 171 5.12 25.89 -6.85
N ASN A 172 4.03 25.16 -6.61
CA ASN A 172 2.70 25.74 -6.45
C ASN A 172 2.60 26.60 -5.18
N TYR A 173 3.17 26.10 -4.08
CA TYR A 173 3.23 26.82 -2.81
C TYR A 173 3.96 28.17 -2.96
N HIS A 174 5.16 28.18 -3.56
CA HIS A 174 5.90 29.42 -3.76
C HIS A 174 5.21 30.37 -4.72
N ARG A 175 4.60 29.88 -5.81
CA ARG A 175 3.79 30.71 -6.71
C ARG A 175 2.66 31.40 -5.94
N GLY A 176 1.88 30.66 -5.16
CA GLY A 176 0.78 31.23 -4.39
C GLY A 176 1.23 32.28 -3.37
N ARG A 177 2.38 32.08 -2.72
CA ARG A 177 2.98 33.07 -1.81
C ARG A 177 3.43 34.34 -2.54
N MET A 178 3.98 34.21 -3.74
CA MET A 178 4.37 35.37 -4.56
C MET A 178 3.16 36.16 -5.02
N ASP A 179 2.07 35.48 -5.40
CA ASP A 179 0.82 36.12 -5.81
C ASP A 179 0.17 36.87 -4.63
N GLU A 180 0.21 36.30 -3.42
CA GLU A 180 -0.26 36.96 -2.20
C GLU A 180 0.59 38.18 -1.82
N LEU A 181 1.92 38.08 -1.91
CA LEU A 181 2.81 39.23 -1.70
C LEU A 181 2.52 40.35 -2.70
N ARG A 182 2.22 40.01 -3.96
CA ARG A 182 1.86 40.99 -4.98
C ARG A 182 0.58 41.73 -4.61
N LEU A 183 -0.45 41.03 -4.12
CA LEU A 183 -1.69 41.65 -3.64
C LEU A 183 -1.49 42.63 -2.49
N PHE A 184 -0.47 42.43 -1.63
CA PHE A 184 -0.13 43.38 -0.57
C PHE A 184 0.67 44.59 -1.04
N LEU A 185 1.31 44.51 -2.21
CA LEU A 185 2.13 45.56 -2.79
C LEU A 185 1.35 46.43 -3.81
N GLU A 186 0.18 45.97 -4.25
CA GLU A 186 -0.81 46.71 -5.04
C GLU A 186 -1.79 47.48 -4.13
#